data_AF-A0A931MVX0-F1
#
_entry.id   AF-A0A931MVX0-F1
#
_cell.length_a   1.000
_cell.length_b   1.000
_cell.length_c   1.000
_cell.angle_alpha   90.00
_cell.angle_beta   90.00
_cell.angle_gamma   90.00
#
_symmetry.space_group_name_H-M   'P 1'
#
loop_
_entity.id
_entity.type
_entity.pdbx_description
1 polymer ?
#
loop_
_entity_poly.entity_id
_entity_poly.type
_entity_poly.pdbx_seq_one_letter_code
_entity_poly.pdbx_strand_id
1 'polypeptide(L)'
;MAQLSRLFLDMEELSVFGRYSVRIDQTIVIEPKRQLTETTFRRIQETKPVIHHISIKDAEVKPFLEFKGPYRFKKVNGVLVFERVAS
;
A
#
# COMPACT_ATOMS: atom_id res chain seq x y z
N MET A 1 13.84 -1.25 -7.44
CA MET A 1 12.65 -1.11 -6.57
C MET A 1 12.95 -0.02 -5.56
N ALA A 2 11.99 0.87 -5.34
CA ALA A 2 12.17 2.08 -4.55
C ALA A 2 11.86 1.82 -3.06
N GLN A 3 12.33 2.69 -2.17
CA GLN A 3 12.27 2.45 -0.72
C GLN A 3 11.01 3.04 -0.10
N LEU A 4 10.25 2.20 0.61
CA LEU A 4 9.10 2.64 1.39
C LEU A 4 9.53 2.92 2.83
N SER A 5 9.31 4.16 3.28
CA SER A 5 9.48 4.54 4.69
C SER A 5 8.16 4.65 5.44
N ARG A 6 7.07 5.06 4.77
CA ARG A 6 5.70 5.11 5.32
C ARG A 6 4.66 4.92 4.22
N LEU A 7 3.55 4.26 4.58
CA LEU A 7 2.39 4.07 3.73
C LEU A 7 1.17 4.74 4.37
N PHE A 8 0.39 5.46 3.58
CA PHE A 8 -0.88 6.02 4.00
C PHE A 8 -1.99 5.42 3.16
N LEU A 9 -3.04 4.94 3.83
CA LEU A 9 -4.25 4.41 3.21
C LEU A 9 -5.41 5.35 3.59
N ASP A 10 -5.84 6.13 2.60
CA ASP A 10 -6.69 7.32 2.73
C ASP A 10 -6.06 8.39 3.62
N MET A 11 -6.26 8.27 4.94
CA MET A 11 -5.68 9.16 5.96
C MET A 11 -5.05 8.37 7.12
N GLU A 12 -5.10 7.04 7.08
CA GLU A 12 -4.51 6.19 8.13
C GLU A 12 -3.08 5.85 7.76
N GLU A 13 -2.14 6.18 8.65
CA GLU A 13 -0.75 5.75 8.51
C GLU A 13 -0.64 4.26 8.85
N LEU A 14 -0.15 3.49 7.88
CA LEU A 14 0.31 2.13 8.09
C LEU A 14 1.84 2.14 8.17
N SER A 15 2.38 1.93 9.38
CA SER A 15 3.81 1.82 9.62
C SER A 15 4.39 0.55 8.99
N VAL A 16 4.68 0.63 7.69
CA VAL A 16 5.34 -0.42 6.92
C VAL A 16 6.61 0.15 6.29
N PHE A 17 7.71 -0.54 6.55
CA PHE A 17 9.00 -0.30 5.91
C PHE A 17 9.25 -1.41 4.90
N GLY A 18 9.80 -1.09 3.74
CA GLY A 18 10.04 -2.10 2.73
C GLY A 18 10.44 -1.55 1.38
N ARG A 19 10.13 -2.32 0.36
CA ARG A 19 10.26 -1.92 -1.04
C ARG A 19 8.89 -1.79 -1.65
N TYR A 20 8.76 -0.94 -2.66
CA TYR A 20 7.56 -0.89 -3.47
C TYR A 20 7.88 -0.88 -4.96
N SER A 21 6.86 -1.22 -5.73
CA SER A 21 6.82 -1.06 -7.18
C SER A 21 5.40 -0.70 -7.58
N VAL A 22 5.29 0.23 -8.52
CA VAL A 22 4.03 0.57 -9.17
C VAL A 22 4.09 0.00 -10.58
N ARG A 23 3.08 -0.78 -10.95
CA ARG A 23 2.97 -1.38 -12.27
C ARG A 23 2.27 -0.43 -13.25
N ILE A 24 2.34 -0.74 -14.55
CA ILE A 24 1.73 0.08 -15.62
C ILE A 24 0.20 0.14 -15.48
N ASP A 25 -0.43 -0.93 -14.99
CA ASP A 25 -1.85 -1.01 -14.66
C ASP A 25 -2.23 -0.26 -13.36
N GLN A 26 -1.27 0.45 -12.76
CA GLN A 26 -1.37 1.15 -11.49
C GLN A 26 -1.57 0.24 -10.28
N THR A 27 -1.35 -1.07 -10.42
CA THR A 27 -1.23 -1.96 -9.27
C THR A 27 -0.02 -1.57 -8.44
N ILE A 28 -0.23 -1.32 -7.14
CA ILE A 28 0.84 -0.99 -6.20
C ILE A 28 1.20 -2.25 -5.43
N VAL A 29 2.47 -2.61 -5.48
CA VAL A 29 3.02 -3.78 -4.79
C VAL A 29 4.01 -3.30 -3.74
N ILE A 30 3.83 -3.74 -2.50
CA ILE A 30 4.71 -3.41 -1.39
C ILE A 30 5.23 -4.72 -0.78
N GLU A 31 6.55 -4.87 -0.79
CA GLU A 31 7.26 -5.94 -0.13
C GLU A 31 7.75 -5.42 1.22
N PRO A 32 7.07 -5.76 2.33
CA PRO A 32 7.43 -5.24 3.64
C PRO A 32 8.67 -5.97 4.18
N LYS A 33 9.62 -5.23 4.75
CA LYS A 33 10.82 -5.78 5.40
C LYS A 33 10.49 -6.67 6.60
N ARG A 34 9.37 -6.36 7.28
CA ARG A 34 8.76 -7.20 8.32
C ARG A 34 7.32 -7.45 7.92
N GLN A 35 6.89 -8.70 7.94
CA GLN A 35 5.51 -9.04 7.59
C GLN A 35 4.54 -8.35 8.56
N LEU A 36 3.43 -7.85 8.01
CA LEU A 36 2.29 -7.45 8.83
C LEU A 36 1.74 -8.66 9.56
N THR A 37 1.31 -8.47 10.81
CA THR A 37 0.58 -9.50 11.53
C THR A 37 -0.74 -9.79 10.80
N GLU A 38 -1.21 -11.02 10.92
CA GLU A 38 -2.50 -11.42 10.34
C GLU A 38 -3.65 -10.55 10.88
N THR A 39 -3.58 -10.15 12.15
CA THR A 39 -4.52 -9.23 12.79
C THR A 39 -4.55 -7.86 12.12
N THR A 40 -3.39 -7.27 11.82
CA THR A 40 -3.36 -5.96 11.11
C THR A 40 -3.88 -6.09 9.70
N PHE A 41 -3.55 -7.18 9.00
CA PHE A 41 -4.05 -7.43 7.65
C PHE A 41 -5.59 -7.52 7.62
N ARG A 42 -6.18 -8.37 8.47
CA ARG A 42 -7.63 -8.53 8.56
C ARG A 42 -8.33 -7.23 8.93
N ARG A 43 -7.79 -6.50 9.91
CA ARG A 43 -8.31 -5.19 10.31
C ARG A 43 -8.44 -4.25 9.11
N ILE A 44 -7.40 -4.13 8.28
CA ILE A 44 -7.43 -3.26 7.10
C ILE A 44 -8.49 -3.73 6.10
N GLN A 45 -8.60 -5.04 5.85
CA GLN A 45 -9.63 -5.55 4.93
C GLN A 45 -11.06 -5.29 5.43
N GLU A 46 -11.29 -5.40 6.73
CA GLU A 46 -12.60 -5.18 7.36
C GLU A 46 -12.97 -3.69 7.43
N THR A 47 -12.01 -2.82 7.80
CA THR A 47 -12.26 -1.38 7.97
C THR A 47 -12.13 -0.57 6.69
N LYS A 48 -11.38 -1.08 5.71
CA LYS A 48 -11.12 -0.44 4.41
C LYS A 48 -11.30 -1.44 3.27
N PRO A 49 -12.53 -1.91 3.01
CA PRO A 49 -12.80 -2.83 1.89
C PRO A 49 -12.45 -2.20 0.53
N VAL A 50 -12.47 -0.86 0.47
CA VAL A 50 -11.99 -0.05 -0.66
C VAL A 50 -11.13 1.07 -0.11
N ILE A 51 -9.97 1.30 -0.74
CA ILE A 51 -9.05 2.39 -0.42
C ILE A 51 -9.09 3.39 -1.57
N HIS A 52 -9.43 4.64 -1.29
CA HIS A 52 -9.62 5.69 -2.29
C HIS A 52 -8.33 6.47 -2.58
N HIS A 53 -7.42 6.51 -1.62
CA HIS A 53 -6.14 7.20 -1.78
C HIS A 53 -5.01 6.39 -1.16
N ILE A 54 -3.89 6.28 -1.87
CA ILE A 54 -2.67 5.68 -1.34
C ILE A 54 -1.56 6.70 -1.47
N SER A 55 -0.87 6.99 -0.37
CA SER A 55 0.33 7.84 -0.40
C SER A 55 1.54 7.04 0.08
N ILE A 56 2.63 7.13 -0.67
CA ILE A 56 3.90 6.46 -0.38
C ILE A 56 4.94 7.53 -0.07
N LYS A 57 5.53 7.43 1.14
CA LYS A 57 6.71 8.21 1.50
C LYS A 57 7.96 7.42 1.17
N ASP A 58 8.65 7.84 0.13
CA ASP A 58 10.01 7.41 -0.16
C ASP A 58 11.02 8.28 0.61
N ALA A 59 12.15 7.70 1.01
CA ALA A 59 13.21 8.45 1.68
C ALA A 59 13.94 9.40 0.70
N GLU A 60 13.99 9.04 -0.57
CA GLU A 60 14.76 9.73 -1.61
C GLU A 60 13.89 10.64 -2.49
N VAL A 61 12.56 10.48 -2.45
CA VAL A 61 11.61 11.23 -3.30
C VAL A 61 10.79 12.21 -2.46
N LYS A 62 10.78 13.48 -2.88
CA LYS A 62 9.88 14.52 -2.38
C LYS A 62 9.17 15.19 -3.57
N PRO A 63 7.86 15.46 -3.51
CA PRO A 63 6.90 15.17 -2.42
C PRO A 63 6.52 13.68 -2.33
N PHE A 64 5.53 13.33 -1.49
CA PHE A 64 5.03 11.95 -1.43
C PHE A 64 4.49 11.51 -2.79
N LEU A 65 4.59 10.23 -3.09
CA LEU A 65 3.92 9.66 -4.26
C LEU A 65 2.46 9.41 -3.92
N GLU A 66 1.56 9.97 -4.71
CA GLU A 66 0.12 9.91 -4.46
C GLU A 66 -0.61 9.16 -5.58
N PHE A 67 -1.51 8.27 -5.18
CA PHE A 67 -2.26 7.42 -6.08
C PHE A 67 -3.75 7.50 -5.75
N LYS A 68 -4.54 8.02 -6.69
CA LYS A 68 -6.01 8.04 -6.57
C LYS A 68 -6.57 6.68 -6.97
N GLY A 69 -7.46 6.13 -6.16
CA GLY A 69 -8.10 4.82 -6.35
C GLY A 69 -9.37 4.87 -7.21
N PRO A 70 -10.29 3.90 -7.04
CA PRO A 70 -10.36 2.93 -5.92
C PRO A 70 -9.36 1.75 -6.03
N TYR A 71 -8.90 1.27 -4.88
CA TYR A 71 -8.03 0.09 -4.73
C TYR A 71 -8.67 -0.97 -3.84
N ARG A 72 -8.45 -2.24 -4.18
CA ARG A 72 -8.68 -3.38 -3.29
C ARG A 72 -7.37 -3.90 -2.73
N PHE A 73 -7.39 -4.21 -1.43
CA PHE A 73 -6.23 -4.70 -0.71
C PHE A 73 -6.24 -6.22 -0.56
N LYS A 74 -5.12 -6.85 -0.90
CA LYS A 74 -4.86 -8.27 -0.65
C LYS A 74 -3.41 -8.53 -0.25
N LYS A 75 -3.19 -9.69 0.38
CA LYS A 75 -1.85 -10.19 0.70
C LYS A 75 -1.58 -11.45 -0.11
N VAL A 76 -0.43 -11.50 -0.77
CA VAL A 76 0.02 -12.67 -1.55
C VAL A 76 1.44 -13.00 -1.10
N ASN A 77 1.64 -14.16 -0.46
CA ASN A 77 2.95 -14.62 0.01
C ASN A 77 3.73 -13.57 0.85
N GLY A 78 3.03 -12.84 1.72
CA GLY A 78 3.64 -11.80 2.57
C GLY A 78 3.83 -10.43 1.89
N VAL A 79 3.55 -10.33 0.58
CA VAL A 79 3.55 -9.09 -0.19
C VAL A 79 2.16 -8.45 -0.13
N LEU A 80 2.13 -7.14 0.04
CA LEU A 80 0.92 -6.33 0.06
C LEU A 80 0.63 -5.86 -1.37
N VAL A 81 -0.58 -6.13 -1.84
CA VAL A 81 -0.99 -5.79 -3.21
C VAL A 81 -2.25 -4.93 -3.15
N PHE A 82 -2.18 -3.78 -3.80
CA PHE A 82 -3.29 -2.85 -3.97
C PHE A 82 -3.63 -2.81 -5.46
N GLU A 83 -4.70 -3.51 -5.82
CA GLU A 83 -5.15 -3.59 -7.20
C GLU A 83 -6.15 -2.48 -7.48
N ARG A 84 -5.90 -1.71 -8.53
CA ARG A 84 -6.86 -0.70 -8.97
C ARG A 84 -8.10 -1.41 -9.49
N VAL A 85 -9.26 -1.04 -8.98
CA VAL A 85 -10.54 -1.58 -9.47
C VAL A 85 -11.23 -0.51 -10.32
N ALA A 86 -11.93 -0.95 -11.36
CA ALA A 86 -12.83 -0.07 -12.09
C ALA A 86 -13.95 0.36 -11.15
N SER A 87 -14.21 1.67 -11.08
CA SER A 87 -15.38 2.24 -10.42
C SER A 87 -16.66 1.82 -11.13
#